data_AF-A0A7Y0EKL5-F1
#
_entry.id   AF-A0A7Y0EKL5-F1
#
_cell.length_a   1.000
_cell.length_b   1.000
_cell.length_c   1.000
_cell.angle_alpha   90.00
_cell.angle_beta   90.00
_cell.angle_gamma   90.00
#
_symmetry.space_group_name_H-M   'P 1'
#
loop_
_entity.id
_entity.type
_entity.pdbx_description
1 polymer ?
#
loop_
_entity_poly.entity_id
_entity_poly.type
_entity_poly.pdbx_seq_one_letter_code
_entity_poly.pdbx_strand_id
1 'polypeptide(L)' 'MSCLILQNIKLKQACFYLSKTNLSVQEIIEKVGYSGSSHFYHIFKKNFTLTPNEYRKQVQK' A
#
# COMPACT_ATOMS: atom_id res chain seq x y z
N MET A 1 9.91 16.04 -13.73
CA MET A 1 9.45 14.90 -14.55
C MET A 1 9.98 13.63 -13.89
N SER A 2 9.45 13.32 -12.72
CA SER A 2 10.08 12.34 -11.83
C SER A 2 9.00 11.71 -10.97
N CYS A 3 9.03 10.38 -10.87
CA CYS A 3 8.47 9.60 -9.76
C CYS A 3 7.00 9.09 -9.83
N LEU A 4 6.28 9.16 -10.97
CA LEU A 4 4.97 8.46 -11.07
C LEU A 4 5.13 6.93 -11.16
N ILE A 5 6.24 6.49 -11.76
CA ILE A 5 6.63 5.08 -11.90
C ILE A 5 6.98 4.48 -10.53
N LEU A 6 7.72 5.21 -9.70
CA LEU A 6 8.14 4.71 -8.38
C LEU A 6 6.94 4.51 -7.44
N GLN A 7 5.96 5.43 -7.48
CA GLN A 7 4.73 5.28 -6.69
C GLN A 7 3.95 4.03 -7.10
N ASN A 8 3.82 3.77 -8.41
CA ASN A 8 3.16 2.57 -8.91
C ASN A 8 3.86 1.27 -8.48
N ILE A 9 5.19 1.24 -8.54
CA ILE A 9 5.98 0.07 -8.11
C ILE A 9 5.76 -0.17 -6.61
N LYS A 10 5.89 0.88 -5.79
CA LYS A 10 5.68 0.82 -4.36
C LYS A 10 4.27 0.35 -3.99
N LEU A 11 3.25 0.87 -4.67
CA LEU A 11 1.86 0.47 -4.49
C LEU A 11 1.62 -1.00 -4.86
N LYS A 12 2.17 -1.46 -5.99
CA LYS A 12 2.11 -2.89 -6.36
C LYS A 12 2.76 -3.78 -5.30
N GLN A 13 3.90 -3.37 -4.77
CA GLN A 13 4.58 -4.08 -3.68
C GLN A 13 3.71 -4.11 -2.42
N ALA A 14 3.08 -3.00 -2.05
CA ALA A 14 2.17 -2.93 -0.92
C ALA A 14 0.98 -3.89 -1.10
N CYS A 15 0.36 -3.93 -2.29
CA CYS A 15 -0.71 -4.88 -2.59
C CYS A 15 -0.24 -6.34 -2.52
N PHE A 16 0.98 -6.62 -3.00
CA PHE A 16 1.57 -7.95 -2.88
C PHE A 16 1.73 -8.36 -1.41
N TYR A 17 2.26 -7.48 -0.56
CA TYR A 17 2.36 -7.75 0.87
C TYR A 17 0.99 -7.91 1.54
N LEU A 18 0.01 -7.06 1.21
CA LEU A 18 -1.35 -7.16 1.75
C LEU A 18 -2.04 -8.49 1.38
N SER A 19 -1.70 -9.07 0.22
CA SER A 19 -2.21 -10.37 -0.21
C SER A 19 -1.44 -11.53 0.41
N LYS A 20 -0.10 -11.53 0.28
CA LYS A 20 0.76 -12.66 0.62
C LYS A 20 1.13 -12.76 2.10
N THR A 21 1.03 -11.66 2.85
CA THR A 21 1.50 -11.61 4.24
C THR A 21 0.41 -11.15 5.19
N ASN A 22 0.54 -11.55 6.46
CA ASN A 22 -0.35 -11.10 7.52
C ASN A 22 0.14 -9.83 8.24
N LEU A 23 1.15 -9.17 7.69
CA LEU A 23 1.78 -7.98 8.28
C LEU A 23 0.78 -6.84 8.46
N SER A 24 0.95 -6.08 9.55
CA SER A 24 0.16 -4.87 9.79
C SER A 24 0.40 -3.84 8.69
N VAL A 25 -0.60 -3.00 8.42
CA VAL A 25 -0.47 -1.95 7.39
C VAL A 25 0.74 -1.06 7.64
N GLN A 26 1.06 -0.77 8.90
CA GLN A 26 2.24 0.00 9.32
C GLN A 26 3.56 -0.65 8.91
N GLU A 27 3.73 -1.95 9.19
CA GLU A 27 4.90 -2.73 8.77
C GLU A 27 5.08 -2.72 7.24
N ILE A 28 3.97 -2.80 6.50
CA ILE A 28 3.97 -2.74 5.03
C ILE A 28 4.41 -1.36 4.54
N ILE A 29 3.92 -0.29 5.17
CA ILE A 29 4.32 1.10 4.86
C ILE A 29 5.83 1.29 5.03
N GLU A 30 6.37 0.80 6.15
CA GLU A 30 7.81 0.84 6.44
C GLU A 30 8.61 0.00 5.43
N LYS A 31 8.16 -1.22 5.12
CA LYS A 31 8.76 -2.12 4.12
C LYS A 31 8.81 -1.53 2.71
N VAL A 32 7.76 -0.80 2.31
CA VAL A 32 7.64 -0.18 0.98
C VAL A 32 8.44 1.14 0.91
N GLY A 33 9.02 1.58 2.03
CA GLY A 33 9.85 2.77 2.11
C GLY A 33 9.02 4.05 2.07
N TYR A 34 7.89 4.06 2.78
CA TYR A 34 7.14 5.27 3.12
C TYR A 34 7.38 5.58 4.59
N SER A 35 7.86 6.79 4.88
CA SER A 35 8.09 7.22 6.27
C SER A 35 6.82 7.59 7.04
N GLY A 36 5.68 7.70 6.34
CA GLY A 36 4.44 8.22 6.92
C GLY A 36 3.20 7.48 6.45
N SER A 37 2.47 6.91 7.41
CA SER A 37 1.21 6.20 7.18
C SER A 37 0.17 7.10 6.53
N SER A 38 0.03 8.34 6.98
CA SER A 38 -0.96 9.28 6.46
C SER A 38 -0.78 9.55 4.96
N HIS A 39 0.47 9.70 4.51
CA HIS A 39 0.78 9.95 3.10
C HIS A 39 0.50 8.70 2.24
N PHE A 40 0.91 7.53 2.72
CA PHE A 40 0.59 6.26 2.08
C PHE A 40 -0.92 6.04 1.98
N TYR A 41 -1.68 6.27 3.05
CA TYR A 41 -3.13 6.13 3.05
C TYR A 41 -3.81 7.06 2.04
N HIS A 42 -3.35 8.32 1.94
CA HIS A 42 -3.88 9.26 0.96
C HIS A 42 -3.62 8.79 -0.48
N ILE A 43 -2.37 8.40 -0.78
CA ILE A 43 -1.99 7.92 -2.12
C ILE A 43 -2.72 6.61 -2.45
N PHE A 44 -2.75 5.66 -1.52
CA PHE A 44 -3.38 4.36 -1.70
C PHE A 44 -4.87 4.51 -1.93
N LYS A 45 -5.56 5.31 -1.11
CA LYS A 45 -6.99 5.61 -1.28
C LYS A 45 -7.26 6.35 -2.59
N LYS A 46 -6.37 7.24 -3.04
CA LYS A 46 -6.51 7.93 -4.33
C LYS A 46 -6.37 6.99 -5.53
N ASN A 47 -5.50 5.97 -5.44
CA ASN A 47 -5.24 5.03 -6.53
C ASN A 47 -6.21 3.84 -6.57
N PHE A 48 -6.55 3.29 -5.41
CA PHE A 48 -7.37 2.07 -5.29
C PHE A 48 -8.78 2.31 -4.78
N THR A 49 -9.14 3.57 -4.46
CA THR A 49 -10.45 3.97 -3.88
C THR A 49 -10.85 3.23 -2.59
N LEU A 50 -9.93 2.44 -2.04
CA LEU A 50 -10.09 1.57 -0.88
C LEU A 50 -8.99 1.87 0.13
N THR A 51 -9.23 1.56 1.40
CA THR A 51 -8.16 1.58 2.39
C THR A 51 -7.33 0.29 2.30
N PRO A 52 -6.05 0.30 2.71
CA PRO A 52 -5.21 -0.91 2.73
C PRO A 52 -5.86 -2.06 3.49
N ASN A 53 -6.61 -1.75 4.56
CA ASN A 53 -7.31 -2.73 5.38
C ASN A 53 -8.51 -3.35 4.64
N GLU A 54 -9.28 -2.52 3.92
CA GLU A 54 -10.39 -3.00 3.08
C GLU A 54 -9.87 -3.83 1.90
N TYR A 55 -8.77 -3.39 1.29
CA TYR A 55 -8.09 -4.16 0.23
C TYR A 55 -7.64 -5.53 0.75
N ARG A 56 -7.03 -5.59 1.95
CA ARG A 56 -6.64 -6.85 2.58
C ARG A 56 -7.83 -7.80 2.77
N LYS A 57 -8.97 -7.30 3.26
CA LYS A 57 -10.19 -8.12 3.43
C LYS A 57 -10.73 -8.68 2.11
N GLN A 58 -10.59 -7.94 1.00
CA GLN A 58 -11.02 -8.43 -0.31
C GLN A 58 -10.08 -9.49 -0.88
N VAL A 59 -8.77 -9.36 -0.63
CA VAL A 59 -7.76 -10.22 -1.27
C VAL A 59 -7.39 -11.45 -0.43
N GLN A 60 -7.47 -11.38 0.91
CA GLN A 60 -7.25 -12.52 1.82
C GLN A 60 -8.55 -13.29 2.15
N LYS A 61 -9.52 -13.26 1.23
CA LYS A 61 -10.78 -13.98 1.41
C LYS A 61 -10.63 -15.47 1.14
#